data_AF-A0A7S0KRW2-F1
#
_entry.id   AF-A0A7S0KRW2-F1
#
_cell.length_a   1.000
_cell.length_b   1.000
_cell.length_c   1.000
_cell.angle_alpha   90.00
_cell.angle_beta   90.00
_cell.angle_gamma   90.00
#
_symmetry.space_group_name_H-M   'P 1'
#
loop_
_entity.id
_entity.type
_entity.pdbx_description
1 polymer ?
#
loop_
_entity_poly.entity_id
_entity_poly.type
_entity_poly.pdbx_seq_one_letter_code
_entity_poly.pdbx_strand_id
1 'polypeptide(L)'
;LAQHEMAGAGVLGGAGGKKKKKKDDGGAKKNLKPGDLPPRRGRAWNPGAGPRPDKDKEGGGGGGGEGERLSNIWFEASAALALPTSIAKSAKELPQREMDAKEEVARKALEERVATHEKQASRSGSADSKWLKLVRTSGTAADKIAAATVLAQEDPVANMKSLESLLALLEKARVKGGKRGAVQAVAALQELFRDALLPPNRKLKYFSEQPLEKSGAGPLERKRLLYWYIEDMIKRAYTRFVNALDALSRDPLEVLKEKSVKAAYDMLKCRPEQERGLLNILVNKLGDPHRRTASNAAHLLLELVSKDHPAMKRVVAREVETFCFRRGVGLKAQYYAAVLLNQFPLNHTSEGEKLAAQLVEFYFSVFQMLHKRSKEEAENGGAAADGDDAKGSKDKKQRWRDGAKKG
;
A
#
# COMPACT_ATOMS: atom_id res chain seq x y z
N LEU A 1 7.15 -62.67 40.88
CA LEU A 1 8.27 -62.31 41.78
C LEU A 1 8.09 -60.86 42.20
N ALA A 2 7.64 -60.64 43.44
CA ALA A 2 7.54 -59.40 44.26
C ALA A 2 6.84 -58.17 43.63
N GLN A 3 5.69 -57.61 44.06
CA GLN A 3 4.92 -57.51 45.31
C GLN A 3 5.61 -56.90 46.54
N HIS A 4 4.99 -55.80 47.02
CA HIS A 4 4.82 -55.34 48.42
C HIS A 4 6.09 -54.83 49.16
N GLU A 5 6.09 -53.85 50.08
CA GLU A 5 5.06 -53.04 50.75
C GLU A 5 5.73 -51.90 51.54
N MET A 6 4.97 -50.83 51.77
CA MET A 6 4.82 -49.99 52.99
C MET A 6 5.95 -49.89 54.04
N ALA A 7 6.22 -48.64 54.44
CA ALA A 7 6.39 -48.30 55.86
C ALA A 7 5.78 -46.91 56.12
N GLY A 8 4.77 -46.87 56.99
CA GLY A 8 4.13 -45.64 57.47
C GLY A 8 4.68 -45.20 58.84
N ALA A 9 4.37 -43.96 59.20
CA ALA A 9 4.20 -43.53 60.59
C ALA A 9 3.41 -42.21 60.63
N GLY A 10 2.20 -42.25 61.20
CA GLY A 10 1.62 -41.08 61.88
C GLY A 10 2.36 -40.83 63.21
N VAL A 11 2.05 -39.91 64.10
CA VAL A 11 0.86 -39.16 64.51
C VAL A 11 1.41 -38.04 65.43
N LEU A 12 0.72 -36.90 65.60
CA LEU A 12 0.36 -36.29 66.90
C LEU A 12 -0.02 -34.78 66.82
N GLY A 13 -1.17 -34.46 67.44
CA GLY A 13 -1.54 -33.16 68.01
C GLY A 13 -2.31 -32.21 67.09
N GLY A 14 -3.59 -31.87 67.25
CA GLY A 14 -4.48 -31.99 68.41
C GLY A 14 -4.65 -30.66 69.15
N ALA A 15 -5.55 -29.79 68.67
CA ALA A 15 -6.29 -28.73 69.39
C ALA A 15 -6.98 -27.86 68.31
N GLY A 16 -8.21 -27.37 68.39
CA GLY A 16 -9.22 -27.24 69.43
C GLY A 16 -10.24 -26.25 68.85
N GLY A 17 -11.53 -26.58 68.90
CA GLY A 17 -12.54 -25.98 68.04
C GLY A 17 -12.97 -24.54 68.34
N LYS A 18 -13.79 -24.01 67.43
CA LYS A 18 -15.02 -23.26 67.75
C LYS A 18 -15.87 -23.07 66.48
N LYS A 19 -17.01 -23.77 66.45
CA LYS A 19 -18.14 -23.47 65.56
C LYS A 19 -18.72 -22.10 65.93
N LYS A 20 -18.87 -21.19 64.96
CA LYS A 20 -19.84 -20.10 65.04
C LYS A 20 -20.62 -20.03 63.72
N LYS A 21 -21.92 -20.29 63.85
CA LYS A 21 -22.98 -20.34 62.85
C LYS A 21 -23.00 -19.01 62.06
N LYS A 22 -22.83 -19.04 60.74
CA LYS A 22 -23.00 -17.87 59.87
C LYS A 22 -24.37 -17.97 59.19
N LYS A 23 -25.12 -16.88 59.31
CA LYS A 23 -26.46 -16.61 58.76
C LYS A 23 -26.35 -16.55 57.24
N ASP A 24 -27.27 -17.21 56.55
CA ASP A 24 -27.49 -17.11 55.11
C ASP A 24 -27.84 -15.66 54.75
N ASP A 25 -27.19 -15.13 53.72
CA ASP A 25 -27.73 -14.08 52.87
C ASP A 25 -27.28 -14.36 51.43
N GLY A 26 -28.28 -14.53 50.57
CA GLY A 26 -28.16 -14.95 49.19
C GLY A 26 -27.51 -13.88 48.32
N GLY A 27 -26.53 -14.31 47.52
CA GLY A 27 -25.93 -13.53 46.45
C GLY A 27 -25.31 -14.47 45.43
N ALA A 28 -25.82 -14.45 44.20
CA ALA A 28 -25.55 -15.39 43.12
C ALA A 28 -24.04 -15.67 42.89
N LYS A 29 -23.66 -16.96 42.93
CA LYS A 29 -22.32 -17.44 42.58
C LYS A 29 -22.15 -17.44 41.06
N LYS A 30 -21.25 -16.59 40.55
CA LYS A 30 -20.62 -16.79 39.22
C LYS A 30 -19.49 -17.82 39.38
N ASN A 31 -19.55 -18.92 38.63
CA ASN A 31 -18.55 -19.99 38.64
C ASN A 31 -17.23 -19.50 38.03
N LEU A 32 -16.16 -19.43 38.83
CA LEU A 32 -14.77 -19.26 38.37
C LEU A 32 -14.11 -20.63 38.21
N LYS A 33 -13.27 -20.81 37.18
CA LYS A 33 -12.58 -22.08 36.89
C LYS A 33 -11.28 -22.19 37.70
N PRO A 34 -10.74 -23.42 37.93
CA PRO A 34 -9.51 -23.60 38.69
C PRO A 34 -8.32 -22.91 38.02
N GLY A 35 -7.76 -21.88 38.65
CA GLY A 35 -6.65 -21.08 38.13
C GLY A 35 -6.78 -19.57 38.36
N ASP A 36 -7.97 -19.07 38.67
CA ASP A 36 -8.20 -17.64 38.87
C ASP A 36 -7.81 -17.18 40.30
N LEU A 37 -6.77 -16.33 40.39
CA LEU A 37 -6.40 -15.63 41.63
C LEU A 37 -7.37 -14.46 41.87
N PRO A 38 -7.89 -14.27 43.10
CA PRO A 38 -8.74 -13.12 43.41
C PRO A 38 -7.96 -11.80 43.33
N PRO A 39 -8.61 -10.68 42.95
CA PRO A 39 -7.93 -9.40 42.79
C PRO A 39 -7.30 -8.93 44.12
N ARG A 40 -6.00 -8.64 44.09
CA ARG A 40 -5.24 -8.08 45.22
C ARG A 40 -5.89 -6.78 45.69
N ARG A 41 -6.48 -6.78 46.88
CA ARG A 41 -6.78 -5.53 47.58
C ARG A 41 -5.45 -4.89 47.99
N GLY A 42 -5.08 -3.80 47.33
CA GLY A 42 -3.89 -3.02 47.68
C GLY A 42 -4.01 -2.43 49.09
N ARG A 43 -2.90 -2.40 49.83
CA ARG A 43 -2.80 -1.73 51.14
C ARG A 43 -3.07 -0.23 50.99
N ALA A 44 -3.75 0.36 51.97
CA ALA A 44 -3.92 1.81 52.07
C ALA A 44 -2.56 2.52 52.22
N TRP A 45 -2.45 3.70 51.60
CA TRP A 45 -1.26 4.54 51.59
C TRP A 45 -0.92 5.07 53.00
N ASN A 46 0.35 4.99 53.41
CA ASN A 46 0.82 5.45 54.72
C ASN A 46 1.15 6.97 54.68
N PRO A 47 0.57 7.81 55.55
CA PRO A 47 0.76 9.26 55.53
C PRO A 47 2.17 9.79 55.82
N GLY A 48 3.13 8.93 56.22
CA GLY A 48 4.52 9.34 56.47
C GLY A 48 5.47 9.31 55.27
N ALA A 49 5.01 8.94 54.08
CA ALA A 49 5.87 8.68 52.90
C ALA A 49 5.87 9.79 51.83
N GLY A 50 5.47 11.02 52.18
CA GLY A 50 5.40 12.14 51.23
C GLY A 50 4.13 12.13 50.35
N PRO A 51 3.97 13.11 49.43
CA PRO A 51 2.72 13.34 48.72
C PRO A 51 2.33 12.14 47.84
N ARG A 52 1.07 11.73 47.95
CA ARG A 52 0.48 10.63 47.15
C ARG A 52 0.33 11.10 45.70
N PRO A 53 0.69 10.29 44.68
CA PRO A 53 0.43 10.66 43.29
C PRO A 53 -1.07 10.58 43.02
N ASP A 54 -1.69 11.72 42.68
CA ASP A 54 -3.09 11.76 42.27
C ASP A 54 -3.28 11.01 40.94
N LYS A 55 -4.14 9.99 40.99
CA LYS A 55 -4.91 9.57 39.83
C LYS A 55 -5.94 10.66 39.60
N ASP A 56 -5.87 11.29 38.44
CA ASP A 56 -6.98 11.64 37.55
C ASP A 56 -6.48 12.71 36.57
N LYS A 57 -6.56 12.44 35.27
CA LYS A 57 -6.41 13.46 34.22
C LYS A 57 -7.50 13.26 33.17
N GLU A 58 -8.67 13.77 33.49
CA GLU A 58 -9.55 14.41 32.51
C GLU A 58 -9.75 15.87 32.91
N GLY A 59 -9.56 16.76 31.94
CA GLY A 59 -10.24 18.06 31.85
C GLY A 59 -9.78 19.20 32.77
N GLY A 60 -9.17 20.23 32.16
CA GLY A 60 -9.29 21.60 32.70
C GLY A 60 -8.05 22.48 32.61
N GLY A 61 -7.94 23.20 31.49
CA GLY A 61 -7.47 24.57 31.33
C GLY A 61 -6.45 25.21 32.28
N GLY A 62 -5.35 25.69 31.68
CA GLY A 62 -4.72 26.95 32.08
C GLY A 62 -3.20 26.92 32.20
N GLY A 63 -2.51 27.64 31.31
CA GLY A 63 -1.21 28.24 31.64
C GLY A 63 -0.01 27.84 30.77
N GLY A 64 0.14 28.54 29.63
CA GLY A 64 1.42 29.10 29.18
C GLY A 64 2.60 28.17 28.85
N GLY A 65 2.81 27.96 27.55
CA GLY A 65 4.15 28.10 26.96
C GLY A 65 5.07 26.89 26.93
N GLU A 66 4.69 25.81 26.25
CA GLU A 66 5.64 24.85 25.65
C GLU A 66 5.04 24.37 24.32
N GLY A 67 5.80 24.46 23.23
CA GLY A 67 5.30 24.26 21.87
C GLY A 67 4.59 22.92 21.72
N GLU A 68 3.37 22.95 21.17
CA GLU A 68 2.62 21.76 20.77
C GLU A 68 3.57 20.78 20.07
N ARG A 69 3.80 19.63 20.73
CA ARG A 69 4.66 18.58 20.20
C ARG A 69 3.95 18.01 18.99
N LEU A 70 4.31 18.50 17.80
CA LEU A 70 3.85 17.99 16.51
C LEU A 70 4.02 16.46 16.50
N SER A 71 3.07 15.76 15.87
CA SER A 71 3.15 14.30 15.78
C SER A 71 4.39 13.87 15.00
N ASN A 72 4.87 12.66 15.29
CA ASN A 72 6.01 12.07 14.59
C ASN A 72 5.67 11.74 13.12
N ILE A 73 4.38 11.66 12.79
CA ILE A 73 3.89 11.40 11.44
C ILE A 73 3.88 12.72 10.67
N TRP A 74 4.73 12.80 9.64
CA TRP A 74 4.99 14.06 8.93
C TRP A 74 3.73 14.71 8.34
N PHE A 75 2.78 13.92 7.83
CA PHE A 75 1.58 14.47 7.18
C PHE A 75 0.54 14.97 8.18
N GLU A 76 0.52 14.44 9.41
CA GLU A 76 -0.29 14.97 10.51
C GLU A 76 0.34 16.26 11.06
N ALA A 77 1.66 16.29 11.23
CA ALA A 77 2.38 17.50 11.59
C ALA A 77 2.21 18.61 10.53
N SER A 78 2.22 18.24 9.24
CA SER A 78 1.90 19.14 8.12
C SER A 78 0.45 19.63 8.18
N ALA A 79 -0.51 18.77 8.54
CA ALA A 79 -1.90 19.14 8.70
C ALA A 79 -2.14 20.09 9.88
N ALA A 80 -1.44 19.90 11.00
CA ALA A 80 -1.46 20.83 12.14
C ALA A 80 -0.92 22.21 11.76
N LEU A 81 0.06 22.25 10.84
CA LEU A 81 0.59 23.47 10.24
C LEU A 81 -0.09 23.83 8.92
N ALA A 82 -1.32 23.40 8.66
CA ALA A 82 -2.05 23.81 7.47
C ALA A 82 -2.51 25.27 7.59
N LEU A 83 -2.51 26.01 6.48
CA LEU A 83 -3.15 27.33 6.44
C LEU A 83 -4.67 27.15 6.29
N PRO A 84 -5.48 28.09 6.83
CA PRO A 84 -6.91 28.14 6.54
C PRO A 84 -7.17 28.13 5.02
N THR A 85 -8.19 27.39 4.59
CA THR A 85 -8.49 27.18 3.17
C THR A 85 -8.78 28.47 2.41
N SER A 86 -9.36 29.48 3.06
CA SER A 86 -9.59 30.81 2.49
C SER A 86 -8.28 31.51 2.12
N ILE A 87 -7.30 31.50 3.04
CA ILE A 87 -5.98 32.10 2.86
C ILE A 87 -5.19 31.35 1.78
N ALA A 88 -5.19 30.01 1.83
CA ALA A 88 -4.51 29.18 0.86
C ALA A 88 -5.03 29.40 -0.57
N LYS A 89 -6.35 29.58 -0.76
CA LYS A 89 -6.96 29.85 -2.07
C LYS A 89 -6.68 31.27 -2.60
N SER A 90 -6.37 32.22 -1.72
CA SER A 90 -6.05 33.60 -2.10
C SER A 90 -4.59 33.81 -2.51
N ALA A 91 -3.73 32.80 -2.30
CA ALA A 91 -2.33 32.87 -2.67
C ALA A 91 -2.17 32.92 -4.19
N LYS A 92 -1.38 33.86 -4.68
CA LYS A 92 -0.98 33.95 -6.08
C LYS A 92 0.27 33.12 -6.31
N GLU A 93 0.47 32.74 -7.56
CA GLU A 93 1.73 32.13 -7.99
C GLU A 93 2.87 33.14 -7.82
N LEU A 94 3.95 32.70 -7.16
CA LEU A 94 5.13 33.51 -6.97
C LEU A 94 6.03 33.44 -8.22
N PRO A 95 6.81 34.50 -8.51
CA PRO A 95 7.87 34.42 -9.50
C PRO A 95 8.87 33.30 -9.14
N GLN A 96 9.43 32.64 -10.16
CA GLN A 96 10.34 31.49 -9.98
C GLN A 96 11.47 31.76 -8.98
N ARG A 97 12.09 32.94 -9.04
CA ARG A 97 13.19 33.32 -8.13
C ARG A 97 12.79 33.29 -6.65
N GLU A 98 11.56 33.71 -6.33
CA GLU A 98 11.06 33.71 -4.95
C GLU A 98 10.66 32.29 -4.51
N MET A 99 10.17 31.47 -5.43
CA MET A 99 9.93 30.05 -5.16
C MET A 99 11.23 29.33 -4.83
N ASP A 100 12.28 29.53 -5.63
CA ASP A 100 13.61 28.95 -5.43
C ASP A 100 14.18 29.39 -4.07
N ALA A 101 13.98 30.65 -3.68
CA ALA A 101 14.40 31.16 -2.38
C ALA A 101 13.68 30.45 -1.21
N LYS A 102 12.38 30.18 -1.34
CA LYS A 102 11.61 29.44 -0.33
C LYS A 102 11.97 27.96 -0.29
N GLU A 103 12.25 27.37 -1.45
CA GLU A 103 12.76 26.01 -1.56
C GLU A 103 14.12 25.89 -0.87
N GLU A 104 15.01 26.86 -1.06
CA GLU A 104 16.31 26.90 -0.39
C GLU A 104 16.20 26.96 1.14
N VAL A 105 15.23 27.74 1.66
CA VAL A 105 14.93 27.78 3.09
C VAL A 105 14.44 26.42 3.59
N ALA A 106 13.56 25.76 2.84
CA ALA A 106 13.06 24.43 3.18
C ALA A 106 14.18 23.38 3.16
N ARG A 107 15.06 23.44 2.16
CA ARG A 107 16.23 22.56 2.01
C ARG A 107 17.20 22.71 3.19
N LYS A 108 17.53 23.93 3.58
CA LYS A 108 18.35 24.20 4.77
C LYS A 108 17.69 23.66 6.04
N ALA A 109 16.38 23.86 6.21
CA ALA A 109 15.65 23.32 7.36
C ALA A 109 15.67 21.77 7.38
N LEU A 110 15.66 21.12 6.22
CA LEU A 110 15.81 19.68 6.10
C LEU A 110 17.22 19.22 6.48
N GLU A 111 18.25 19.88 5.96
CA GLU A 111 19.64 19.58 6.30
C GLU A 111 19.90 19.71 7.81
N GLU A 112 19.37 20.77 8.44
CA GLU A 112 19.39 20.95 9.90
C GLU A 112 18.66 19.80 10.62
N ARG A 113 17.46 19.40 10.16
CA ARG A 113 16.69 18.30 10.75
C ARG A 113 17.42 16.97 10.65
N VAL A 114 18.03 16.67 9.50
CA VAL A 114 18.85 15.47 9.30
C VAL A 114 20.05 15.48 10.24
N ALA A 115 20.77 16.59 10.34
CA ALA A 115 21.94 16.72 11.21
C ALA A 115 21.57 16.56 12.71
N THR A 116 20.42 17.09 13.14
CA THR A 116 19.94 16.90 14.52
C THR A 116 19.60 15.44 14.81
N HIS A 117 18.93 14.76 13.87
CA HIS A 117 18.59 13.34 13.99
C HIS A 117 19.86 12.48 14.03
N GLU A 118 20.84 12.74 13.17
CA GLU A 118 22.12 12.02 13.18
C GLU A 118 22.89 12.21 14.50
N LYS A 119 22.91 13.43 15.04
CA LYS A 119 23.50 13.72 16.36
C LYS A 119 22.79 12.96 17.48
N GLN A 120 21.45 12.92 17.47
CA GLN A 120 20.66 12.15 18.44
C GLN A 120 20.93 10.65 18.33
N ALA A 121 20.97 10.11 17.11
CA ALA A 121 21.27 8.71 16.84
C ALA A 121 22.72 8.32 17.22
N SER A 122 23.68 9.26 17.14
CA SER A 122 25.05 9.03 17.62
C SER A 122 25.16 9.04 19.15
N ARG A 123 24.33 9.85 19.82
CA ARG A 123 24.32 10.00 21.28
C ARG A 123 23.66 8.84 21.99
N SER A 124 22.65 8.21 21.37
CA SER A 124 21.96 7.06 21.97
C SER A 124 22.86 5.83 22.09
N GLY A 125 23.94 5.73 21.29
CA GLY A 125 24.92 4.65 21.37
C GLY A 125 24.37 3.23 21.14
N SER A 126 23.09 3.11 20.74
CA SER A 126 22.38 1.83 20.65
C SER A 126 23.09 0.85 19.71
N ALA A 127 23.08 -0.42 20.09
CA ALA A 127 23.59 -1.51 19.26
C ALA A 127 22.91 -1.51 17.87
N ASP A 128 21.62 -1.17 17.83
CA ASP A 128 20.84 -1.08 16.59
C ASP A 128 21.35 0.03 15.66
N SER A 129 21.69 1.21 16.20
CA SER A 129 22.25 2.33 15.43
C SER A 129 23.62 1.97 14.82
N LYS A 130 24.44 1.21 15.55
CA LYS A 130 25.73 0.71 15.03
C LYS A 130 25.53 -0.36 13.97
N TRP A 131 24.59 -1.28 14.17
CA TRP A 131 24.24 -2.32 13.20
C TRP A 131 23.70 -1.71 11.89
N LEU A 132 22.78 -0.75 11.97
CA LEU A 132 22.23 -0.05 10.80
C LEU A 132 23.33 0.66 9.98
N LYS A 133 24.31 1.28 10.65
CA LYS A 133 25.48 1.88 9.98
C LYS A 133 26.34 0.85 9.26
N LEU A 134 26.62 -0.28 9.90
CA LEU A 134 27.41 -1.37 9.32
C LEU A 134 26.71 -1.93 8.08
N VAL A 135 25.43 -2.28 8.19
CA VAL A 135 24.61 -2.84 7.11
C VAL A 135 24.56 -1.90 5.90
N ARG A 136 24.45 -0.58 6.13
CA ARG A 136 24.47 0.40 5.04
C ARG A 136 25.76 0.35 4.23
N THR A 137 26.90 0.06 4.86
CA THR A 137 28.21 0.03 4.21
C THR A 137 28.53 -1.34 3.59
N SER A 138 28.51 -2.41 4.38
CA SER A 138 29.00 -3.74 4.01
C SER A 138 27.90 -4.82 3.92
N GLY A 139 26.63 -4.47 4.17
CA GLY A 139 25.53 -5.42 4.14
C GLY A 139 25.16 -5.91 2.74
N THR A 140 24.47 -7.05 2.68
CA THR A 140 23.90 -7.58 1.44
C THR A 140 22.77 -6.68 0.92
N ALA A 141 22.33 -6.88 -0.33
CA ALA A 141 21.21 -6.11 -0.88
C ALA A 141 19.92 -6.25 -0.03
N ALA A 142 19.65 -7.44 0.51
CA ALA A 142 18.51 -7.69 1.37
C ALA A 142 18.64 -6.95 2.71
N ASP A 143 19.81 -6.99 3.33
CA ASP A 143 20.05 -6.28 4.59
C ASP A 143 19.95 -4.77 4.40
N LYS A 144 20.49 -4.25 3.28
CA LYS A 144 20.38 -2.84 2.91
C LYS A 144 18.92 -2.40 2.73
N ILE A 145 18.09 -3.24 2.12
CA ILE A 145 16.64 -2.99 2.00
C ILE A 145 15.98 -2.98 3.38
N ALA A 146 16.23 -3.97 4.22
CA ALA A 146 15.66 -4.05 5.55
C ALA A 146 16.05 -2.83 6.42
N ALA A 147 17.34 -2.50 6.47
CA ALA A 147 17.84 -1.36 7.22
C ALA A 147 17.26 -0.03 6.72
N ALA A 148 17.19 0.18 5.40
CA ALA A 148 16.63 1.39 4.84
C ALA A 148 15.11 1.52 5.10
N THR A 149 14.39 0.39 5.15
CA THR A 149 12.95 0.37 5.47
C THR A 149 12.72 0.78 6.92
N VAL A 150 13.46 0.20 7.87
CA VAL A 150 13.35 0.54 9.30
C VAL A 150 13.65 2.01 9.54
N LEU A 151 14.76 2.52 9.00
CA LEU A 151 15.12 3.93 9.12
C LEU A 151 14.04 4.88 8.56
N ALA A 152 13.47 4.53 7.41
CA ALA A 152 12.42 5.34 6.81
C ALA A 152 11.09 5.27 7.57
N GLN A 153 10.80 4.18 8.29
CA GLN A 153 9.61 4.05 9.13
C GLN A 153 9.74 4.83 10.46
N GLU A 154 10.94 4.88 11.06
CA GLU A 154 11.17 5.59 12.33
C GLU A 154 10.98 7.11 12.20
N ASP A 155 11.61 7.72 11.20
CA ASP A 155 11.49 9.14 10.90
C ASP A 155 11.65 9.37 9.39
N PRO A 156 10.54 9.41 8.62
CA PRO A 156 10.57 9.63 7.18
C PRO A 156 11.26 10.93 6.79
N VAL A 157 11.08 11.99 7.58
CA VAL A 157 11.61 13.33 7.28
C VAL A 157 13.13 13.32 7.38
N ALA A 158 13.66 12.74 8.45
CA ALA A 158 15.11 12.67 8.66
C ALA A 158 15.80 11.63 7.75
N ASN A 159 15.08 10.60 7.30
CA ASN A 159 15.66 9.47 6.57
C ASN A 159 15.26 9.41 5.08
N MET A 160 14.97 10.54 4.45
CA MET A 160 14.66 10.60 3.00
C MET A 160 15.75 10.00 2.11
N LYS A 161 17.03 10.05 2.53
CA LYS A 161 18.14 9.39 1.82
C LYS A 161 17.99 7.86 1.78
N SER A 162 17.36 7.26 2.78
CA SER A 162 17.08 5.81 2.82
C SER A 162 16.00 5.43 1.81
N LEU A 163 14.95 6.25 1.65
CA LEU A 163 13.95 6.08 0.60
C LEU A 163 14.58 6.17 -0.79
N GLU A 164 15.43 7.17 -1.03
CA GLU A 164 16.17 7.32 -2.29
C GLU A 164 17.07 6.09 -2.57
N SER A 165 17.72 5.56 -1.53
CA SER A 165 18.53 4.35 -1.64
C SER A 165 17.70 3.13 -2.02
N LEU A 166 16.51 2.96 -1.44
CA LEU A 166 15.57 1.88 -1.78
C LEU A 166 15.09 1.97 -3.23
N LEU A 167 14.73 3.17 -3.69
CA LEU A 167 14.35 3.41 -5.08
C LEU A 167 15.50 3.10 -6.04
N ALA A 168 16.71 3.57 -5.73
CA ALA A 168 17.88 3.27 -6.54
C ALA A 168 18.19 1.76 -6.57
N LEU A 169 17.98 1.04 -5.47
CA LEU A 169 18.11 -0.42 -5.44
C LEU A 169 17.07 -1.11 -6.32
N LEU A 170 15.81 -0.66 -6.31
CA LEU A 170 14.76 -1.17 -7.17
C LEU A 170 15.08 -0.93 -8.65
N GLU A 171 15.46 0.30 -9.00
CA GLU A 171 15.82 0.71 -10.37
C GLU A 171 17.04 -0.07 -10.88
N LYS A 172 18.06 -0.28 -10.02
CA LYS A 172 19.24 -1.10 -10.36
C LYS A 172 18.90 -2.58 -10.50
N ALA A 173 18.08 -3.14 -9.61
CA ALA A 173 17.69 -4.55 -9.64
C ALA A 173 16.92 -4.90 -10.92
N ARG A 174 16.12 -3.97 -11.42
CA ARG A 174 15.46 -4.05 -12.73
C ARG A 174 16.45 -4.16 -13.88
N VAL A 175 17.50 -3.32 -13.90
CA VAL A 175 18.48 -3.29 -15.01
C VAL A 175 19.43 -4.49 -14.96
N LYS A 176 19.87 -4.89 -13.77
CA LYS A 176 20.92 -5.92 -13.60
C LYS A 176 20.37 -7.35 -13.42
N GLY A 177 19.06 -7.57 -13.59
CA GLY A 177 18.45 -8.90 -13.50
C GLY A 177 18.35 -9.48 -12.08
N GLY A 178 18.41 -8.63 -11.04
CA GLY A 178 18.38 -9.04 -9.63
C GLY A 178 16.97 -9.37 -9.14
N LYS A 179 16.36 -10.48 -9.61
CA LYS A 179 14.97 -10.86 -9.31
C LYS A 179 14.61 -10.78 -7.82
N ARG A 180 15.40 -11.42 -6.94
CA ARG A 180 15.12 -11.48 -5.50
C ARG A 180 15.16 -10.09 -4.86
N GLY A 181 16.16 -9.29 -5.21
CA GLY A 181 16.30 -7.92 -4.72
C GLY A 181 15.16 -7.01 -5.20
N ALA A 182 14.73 -7.15 -6.46
CA ALA A 182 13.60 -6.39 -6.98
C ALA A 182 12.29 -6.73 -6.24
N VAL A 183 12.00 -8.03 -6.02
CA VAL A 183 10.80 -8.45 -5.28
C VAL A 183 10.80 -7.90 -3.85
N GLN A 184 11.94 -7.96 -3.17
CA GLN A 184 12.09 -7.42 -1.81
C GLN A 184 11.95 -5.90 -1.79
N ALA A 185 12.58 -5.18 -2.73
CA ALA A 185 12.50 -3.73 -2.82
C ALA A 185 11.07 -3.26 -3.13
N VAL A 186 10.35 -3.95 -4.03
CA VAL A 186 8.93 -3.65 -4.29
C VAL A 186 8.10 -3.84 -3.02
N ALA A 187 8.30 -4.93 -2.28
CA ALA A 187 7.56 -5.19 -1.04
C ALA A 187 7.82 -4.11 0.02
N ALA A 188 9.10 -3.79 0.25
CA ALA A 188 9.52 -2.76 1.19
C ALA A 188 8.97 -1.37 0.84
N LEU A 189 9.08 -0.96 -0.43
CA LEU A 189 8.57 0.34 -0.89
C LEU A 189 7.04 0.39 -0.83
N GLN A 190 6.35 -0.69 -1.20
CA GLN A 190 4.89 -0.80 -1.09
C GLN A 190 4.42 -0.60 0.35
N GLU A 191 5.05 -1.28 1.31
CA GLU A 191 4.76 -1.14 2.73
C GLU A 191 5.06 0.28 3.22
N LEU A 192 6.24 0.81 2.90
CA LEU A 192 6.65 2.14 3.35
C LEU A 192 5.72 3.25 2.81
N PHE A 193 5.37 3.20 1.52
CA PHE A 193 4.42 4.15 0.94
C PHE A 193 3.04 4.01 1.55
N ARG A 194 2.56 2.78 1.73
CA ARG A 194 1.24 2.53 2.28
C ARG A 194 1.17 2.93 3.76
N ASP A 195 2.16 2.62 4.59
CA ASP A 195 1.97 2.66 6.04
C ASP A 195 2.60 3.90 6.69
N ALA A 196 3.65 4.49 6.10
CA ALA A 196 4.39 5.60 6.69
C ALA A 196 4.40 6.91 5.86
N LEU A 197 4.37 6.83 4.52
CA LEU A 197 4.59 8.00 3.67
C LEU A 197 3.32 8.63 3.13
N LEU A 198 2.37 7.86 2.60
CA LEU A 198 1.22 8.43 1.90
C LEU A 198 0.07 8.75 2.87
N PRO A 199 -0.50 9.97 2.84
CA PRO A 199 -1.73 10.27 3.55
C PRO A 199 -2.90 9.39 3.11
N PRO A 200 -3.82 8.98 4.00
CA PRO A 200 -4.92 8.07 3.64
C PRO A 200 -6.01 8.74 2.80
N ASN A 201 -6.35 9.98 3.11
CA ASN A 201 -7.57 10.62 2.62
C ASN A 201 -7.31 11.80 1.67
N ARG A 202 -6.06 12.02 1.24
CA ARG A 202 -5.70 13.12 0.35
C ARG A 202 -4.53 12.77 -0.57
N LYS A 203 -4.50 13.40 -1.73
CA LYS A 203 -3.38 13.36 -2.66
C LYS A 203 -2.25 14.28 -2.17
N LEU A 204 -1.03 13.95 -2.58
CA LEU A 204 0.15 14.77 -2.34
C LEU A 204 0.15 15.98 -3.28
N LYS A 205 0.82 17.06 -2.87
CA LYS A 205 1.01 18.27 -3.69
C LYS A 205 2.48 18.50 -3.98
N TYR A 206 2.78 19.01 -5.17
CA TYR A 206 4.12 19.52 -5.46
C TYR A 206 4.40 20.79 -4.67
N PHE A 207 5.68 21.13 -4.48
CA PHE A 207 6.08 22.33 -3.75
C PHE A 207 5.52 23.61 -4.41
N SER A 208 5.49 23.62 -5.75
CA SER A 208 4.91 24.70 -6.56
C SER A 208 3.40 24.86 -6.41
N GLU A 209 2.68 23.80 -6.04
CA GLU A 209 1.22 23.81 -5.85
C GLU A 209 0.82 24.27 -4.44
N GLN A 210 1.81 24.47 -3.55
CA GLN A 210 1.56 24.97 -2.20
C GLN A 210 1.34 26.49 -2.24
N PRO A 211 0.58 27.05 -1.27
CA PRO A 211 0.34 28.49 -1.19
C PRO A 211 1.59 29.23 -0.67
N LEU A 212 2.65 29.26 -1.49
CA LEU A 212 3.97 29.76 -1.12
C LEU A 212 3.92 31.23 -0.75
N GLU A 213 3.16 32.09 -1.44
CA GLU A 213 3.03 33.52 -1.10
C GLU A 213 2.60 33.74 0.37
N LYS A 214 1.67 32.90 0.85
CA LYS A 214 1.10 33.00 2.20
C LYS A 214 1.82 32.09 3.21
N SER A 215 3.03 31.59 2.91
CA SER A 215 3.80 30.71 3.81
C SER A 215 3.98 31.28 5.22
N GLY A 216 4.16 32.60 5.33
CA GLY A 216 4.31 33.34 6.59
C GLY A 216 3.00 33.73 7.28
N ALA A 217 1.83 33.39 6.72
CA ALA A 217 0.52 33.78 7.27
C ALA A 217 0.13 32.99 8.55
N GLY A 218 1.01 32.14 9.06
CA GLY A 218 0.79 31.41 10.31
C GLY A 218 2.10 31.10 11.03
N PRO A 219 2.03 30.57 12.25
CA PRO A 219 3.21 30.26 13.04
C PRO A 219 4.09 29.22 12.34
N LEU A 220 5.39 29.25 12.67
CA LEU A 220 6.38 28.25 12.25
C LEU A 220 6.52 28.09 10.72
N GLU A 221 6.59 29.20 9.97
CA GLU A 221 6.80 29.20 8.52
C GLU A 221 7.92 28.25 8.07
N ARG A 222 9.09 28.29 8.73
CA ARG A 222 10.22 27.40 8.39
C ARG A 222 9.86 25.91 8.46
N LYS A 223 9.10 25.49 9.48
CA LYS A 223 8.65 24.08 9.60
C LYS A 223 7.58 23.74 8.56
N ARG A 224 6.70 24.69 8.24
CA ARG A 224 5.69 24.52 7.18
C ARG A 224 6.35 24.30 5.82
N LEU A 225 7.32 25.15 5.46
CA LEU A 225 8.12 25.02 4.24
C LEU A 225 8.86 23.68 4.19
N LEU A 226 9.44 23.24 5.31
CA LEU A 226 10.07 21.91 5.42
C LEU A 226 9.09 20.78 5.07
N TYR A 227 7.89 20.75 5.67
CA TYR A 227 6.93 19.67 5.39
C TYR A 227 6.38 19.72 3.97
N TRP A 228 6.17 20.91 3.41
CA TRP A 228 5.80 21.07 2.00
C TRP A 228 6.87 20.54 1.05
N TYR A 229 8.15 20.77 1.37
CA TYR A 229 9.27 20.24 0.60
C TYR A 229 9.38 18.71 0.72
N ILE A 230 9.17 18.15 1.92
CA ILE A 230 9.09 16.69 2.10
C ILE A 230 7.93 16.10 1.30
N GLU A 231 6.77 16.75 1.29
CA GLU A 231 5.62 16.30 0.51
C GLU A 231 5.94 16.19 -0.98
N ASP A 232 6.63 17.21 -1.52
CA ASP A 232 7.11 17.22 -2.90
C ASP A 232 8.10 16.07 -3.18
N MET A 233 9.08 15.86 -2.30
CA MET A 233 10.04 14.76 -2.44
C MET A 233 9.34 13.39 -2.41
N ILE A 234 8.39 13.17 -1.50
CA ILE A 234 7.62 11.92 -1.42
C ILE A 234 6.78 11.73 -2.69
N LYS A 235 6.18 12.80 -3.24
CA LYS A 235 5.39 12.74 -4.47
C LYS A 235 6.24 12.34 -5.69
N ARG A 236 7.45 12.91 -5.80
CA ARG A 236 8.43 12.54 -6.85
C ARG A 236 8.92 11.11 -6.68
N ALA A 237 9.25 10.71 -5.45
CA ALA A 237 9.66 9.36 -5.10
C ALA A 237 8.57 8.33 -5.45
N TYR A 238 7.31 8.63 -5.15
CA TYR A 238 6.19 7.75 -5.47
C TYR A 238 5.95 7.64 -6.98
N THR A 239 6.09 8.74 -7.72
CA THR A 239 6.01 8.72 -9.19
C THR A 239 7.09 7.81 -9.80
N ARG A 240 8.32 7.88 -9.29
CA ARG A 240 9.40 6.95 -9.69
C ARG A 240 9.07 5.50 -9.35
N PHE A 241 8.50 5.24 -8.18
CA PHE A 241 8.05 3.90 -7.80
C PHE A 241 6.99 3.36 -8.75
N VAL A 242 5.95 4.14 -9.08
CA VAL A 242 4.90 3.73 -10.03
C VAL A 242 5.49 3.45 -11.42
N ASN A 243 6.42 4.28 -11.91
CA ASN A 243 7.13 4.05 -13.17
C ASN A 243 7.99 2.77 -13.13
N ALA A 244 8.60 2.47 -11.98
CA ALA A 244 9.33 1.22 -11.79
C ALA A 244 8.40 0.01 -11.79
N LEU A 245 7.21 0.10 -11.17
CA LEU A 245 6.18 -0.96 -11.23
C LEU A 245 5.68 -1.19 -12.65
N ASP A 246 5.38 -0.13 -13.40
CA ASP A 246 4.93 -0.25 -14.80
C ASP A 246 5.96 -1.01 -15.63
N ALA A 247 7.23 -0.66 -15.50
CA ALA A 247 8.25 -1.34 -16.25
C ALA A 247 8.52 -2.78 -15.79
N LEU A 248 8.51 -3.06 -14.48
CA LEU A 248 8.62 -4.43 -13.97
C LEU A 248 7.41 -5.28 -14.36
N SER A 249 6.24 -4.66 -14.57
CA SER A 249 5.07 -5.33 -15.11
C SER A 249 5.27 -5.82 -16.56
N ARG A 250 6.26 -5.29 -17.27
CA ARG A 250 6.63 -5.68 -18.65
C ARG A 250 7.86 -6.58 -18.73
N ASP A 251 8.45 -6.93 -17.59
CA ASP A 251 9.64 -7.75 -17.50
C ASP A 251 9.39 -9.18 -18.05
N PRO A 252 10.37 -9.83 -18.71
CA PRO A 252 10.22 -11.22 -19.15
C PRO A 252 9.88 -12.18 -18.01
N LEU A 253 10.38 -11.94 -16.79
CA LEU A 253 10.16 -12.80 -15.63
C LEU A 253 8.75 -12.68 -15.04
N GLU A 254 7.99 -13.77 -15.07
CA GLU A 254 6.60 -13.83 -14.59
C GLU A 254 6.43 -13.37 -13.14
N VAL A 255 7.34 -13.77 -12.24
CA VAL A 255 7.26 -13.39 -10.82
C VAL A 255 7.37 -11.87 -10.63
N LEU A 256 8.14 -11.17 -11.47
CA LEU A 256 8.24 -9.71 -11.39
C LEU A 256 6.96 -9.06 -11.92
N LYS A 257 6.38 -9.60 -12.99
CA LYS A 257 5.06 -9.19 -13.48
C LYS A 257 4.01 -9.33 -12.39
N GLU A 258 3.88 -10.52 -11.81
CA GLU A 258 2.90 -10.82 -10.75
C GLU A 258 3.08 -9.92 -9.53
N LYS A 259 4.32 -9.76 -9.05
CA LYS A 259 4.60 -8.90 -7.89
C LYS A 259 4.26 -7.43 -8.16
N SER A 260 4.57 -6.93 -9.35
CA SER A 260 4.34 -5.52 -9.70
C SER A 260 2.86 -5.21 -9.89
N VAL A 261 2.12 -6.12 -10.53
CA VAL A 261 0.66 -6.02 -10.72
C VAL A 261 -0.05 -6.08 -9.39
N LYS A 262 0.35 -7.00 -8.50
CA LYS A 262 -0.24 -7.09 -7.16
C LYS A 262 0.06 -5.84 -6.33
N ALA A 263 1.30 -5.33 -6.38
CA ALA A 263 1.66 -4.09 -5.71
C ALA A 263 0.86 -2.89 -6.25
N ALA A 264 0.66 -2.78 -7.56
CA ALA A 264 -0.12 -1.71 -8.17
C ALA A 264 -1.59 -1.74 -7.71
N TYR A 265 -2.20 -2.93 -7.69
CA TYR A 265 -3.56 -3.13 -7.17
C TYR A 265 -3.67 -2.77 -5.68
N ASP A 266 -2.75 -3.26 -4.84
CA ASP A 266 -2.80 -2.98 -3.40
C ASP A 266 -2.62 -1.48 -3.10
N MET A 267 -1.76 -0.78 -3.87
CA MET A 267 -1.61 0.67 -3.73
C MET A 267 -2.86 1.41 -4.17
N LEU A 268 -3.48 1.01 -5.29
CA LEU A 268 -4.71 1.61 -5.82
C LEU A 268 -5.88 1.42 -4.84
N LYS A 269 -5.92 0.28 -4.16
CA LYS A 269 -6.91 -0.02 -3.12
C LYS A 269 -6.73 0.87 -1.89
N CYS A 270 -5.50 1.10 -1.45
CA CYS A 270 -5.26 1.70 -0.14
C CYS A 270 -5.05 3.22 -0.16
N ARG A 271 -4.63 3.81 -1.28
CA ARG A 271 -4.19 5.21 -1.33
C ARG A 271 -4.68 5.92 -2.61
N PRO A 272 -5.12 7.19 -2.54
CA PRO A 272 -5.68 7.93 -3.68
C PRO A 272 -4.60 8.54 -4.61
N GLU A 273 -3.31 8.30 -4.37
CA GLU A 273 -2.22 8.90 -5.15
C GLU A 273 -1.94 8.10 -6.44
N GLN A 274 -1.72 8.78 -7.58
CA GLN A 274 -1.44 8.16 -8.89
C GLN A 274 -2.44 7.08 -9.34
N GLU A 275 -3.73 7.17 -8.95
CA GLU A 275 -4.77 6.19 -9.28
C GLU A 275 -4.80 5.81 -10.77
N ARG A 276 -4.72 6.82 -11.66
CA ARG A 276 -4.70 6.61 -13.12
C ARG A 276 -3.47 5.80 -13.56
N GLY A 277 -2.30 6.11 -13.04
CA GLY A 277 -1.06 5.40 -13.38
C GLY A 277 -1.12 3.93 -12.94
N LEU A 278 -1.56 3.69 -11.70
CA LEU A 278 -1.73 2.35 -11.15
C LEU A 278 -2.78 1.53 -11.92
N LEU A 279 -3.92 2.14 -12.24
CA LEU A 279 -4.98 1.50 -13.02
C LEU A 279 -4.48 1.14 -14.43
N ASN A 280 -3.72 2.03 -15.07
CA ASN A 280 -3.16 1.79 -16.39
C ASN A 280 -2.22 0.57 -16.41
N ILE A 281 -1.41 0.39 -15.34
CA ILE A 281 -0.57 -0.81 -15.17
C ILE A 281 -1.44 -2.06 -15.20
N LEU A 282 -2.52 -2.11 -14.40
CA LEU A 282 -3.42 -3.27 -14.33
C LEU A 282 -4.13 -3.55 -15.65
N VAL A 283 -4.70 -2.51 -16.28
CA VAL A 283 -5.47 -2.64 -17.52
C VAL A 283 -4.58 -3.11 -18.68
N ASN A 284 -3.36 -2.58 -18.81
CA ASN A 284 -2.43 -3.04 -19.85
C ASN A 284 -2.09 -4.54 -19.73
N LYS A 285 -2.18 -5.13 -18.53
CA LYS A 285 -1.93 -6.57 -18.34
C LYS A 285 -3.02 -7.48 -18.89
N LEU A 286 -4.20 -6.96 -19.23
CA LEU A 286 -5.22 -7.74 -19.95
C LEU A 286 -4.71 -8.22 -21.31
N GLY A 287 -3.71 -7.53 -21.88
CA GLY A 287 -3.04 -7.90 -23.13
C GLY A 287 -1.78 -8.75 -22.97
N ASP A 288 -1.50 -9.30 -21.79
CA ASP A 288 -0.31 -10.13 -21.60
C ASP A 288 -0.37 -11.41 -22.45
N PRO A 289 0.73 -11.82 -23.11
CA PRO A 289 0.77 -13.07 -23.87
C PRO A 289 0.46 -14.28 -23.00
N HIS A 290 0.93 -14.27 -21.74
CA HIS A 290 0.71 -15.32 -20.77
C HIS A 290 -0.69 -15.22 -20.16
N ARG A 291 -1.49 -16.26 -20.42
CA ARG A 291 -2.91 -16.31 -20.03
C ARG A 291 -3.12 -16.10 -18.53
N ARG A 292 -2.29 -16.71 -17.69
CA ARG A 292 -2.43 -16.61 -16.23
C ARG A 292 -2.31 -15.17 -15.75
N THR A 293 -1.39 -14.41 -16.34
CA THR A 293 -1.14 -13.01 -15.97
C THR A 293 -2.30 -12.12 -16.40
N ALA A 294 -2.83 -12.30 -17.62
CA ALA A 294 -4.00 -11.57 -18.11
C ALA A 294 -5.27 -11.87 -17.28
N SER A 295 -5.52 -13.15 -16.97
CA SER A 295 -6.66 -13.54 -16.13
C SER A 295 -6.53 -13.04 -14.68
N ASN A 296 -5.31 -13.02 -14.13
CA ASN A 296 -5.07 -12.44 -12.80
C ASN A 296 -5.33 -10.93 -12.79
N ALA A 297 -4.92 -10.20 -13.82
CA ALA A 297 -5.21 -8.77 -13.95
C ALA A 297 -6.71 -8.49 -14.03
N ALA A 298 -7.45 -9.27 -14.82
CA ALA A 298 -8.92 -9.17 -14.88
C ALA A 298 -9.56 -9.45 -13.51
N HIS A 299 -9.10 -10.48 -12.79
CA HIS A 299 -9.58 -10.79 -11.44
C HIS A 299 -9.35 -9.63 -10.46
N LEU A 300 -8.15 -9.04 -10.44
CA LEU A 300 -7.84 -7.91 -9.55
C LEU A 300 -8.68 -6.67 -9.88
N LEU A 301 -8.93 -6.39 -11.16
CA LEU A 301 -9.80 -5.29 -11.59
C LEU A 301 -11.26 -5.53 -11.18
N LEU A 302 -11.75 -6.77 -11.32
CA LEU A 302 -13.09 -7.13 -10.88
C LEU A 302 -13.22 -7.03 -9.36
N GLU A 303 -12.22 -7.49 -8.61
CA GLU A 303 -12.18 -7.37 -7.15
C GLU A 303 -12.20 -5.91 -6.71
N LEU A 304 -11.42 -5.05 -7.37
CA LEU A 304 -11.38 -3.60 -7.14
C LEU A 304 -12.78 -2.98 -7.25
N VAL A 305 -13.49 -3.22 -8.35
CA VAL A 305 -14.79 -2.57 -8.61
C VAL A 305 -15.96 -3.21 -7.85
N SER A 306 -15.81 -4.45 -7.41
CA SER A 306 -16.88 -5.20 -6.74
C SER A 306 -16.83 -5.09 -5.22
N LYS A 307 -15.63 -5.07 -4.63
CA LYS A 307 -15.44 -5.12 -3.17
C LYS A 307 -14.82 -3.85 -2.61
N ASP A 308 -13.75 -3.37 -3.22
CA ASP A 308 -12.90 -2.34 -2.60
C ASP A 308 -13.39 -0.93 -2.89
N HIS A 309 -13.63 -0.62 -4.16
CA HIS A 309 -13.98 0.72 -4.65
C HIS A 309 -15.13 0.68 -5.66
N PRO A 310 -16.38 0.44 -5.23
CA PRO A 310 -17.54 0.44 -6.11
C PRO A 310 -17.77 1.75 -6.87
N ALA A 311 -17.33 2.88 -6.32
CA ALA A 311 -17.40 4.20 -6.98
C ALA A 311 -16.49 4.31 -8.21
N MET A 312 -15.47 3.46 -8.34
CA MET A 312 -14.52 3.48 -9.47
C MET A 312 -15.00 2.73 -10.70
N LYS A 313 -16.14 2.01 -10.65
CA LYS A 313 -16.65 1.18 -11.77
C LYS A 313 -16.58 1.86 -13.14
N ARG A 314 -17.11 3.08 -13.25
CA ARG A 314 -17.11 3.85 -14.51
C ARG A 314 -15.73 4.34 -14.93
N VAL A 315 -14.82 4.58 -14.00
CA VAL A 315 -13.44 4.97 -14.33
C VAL A 315 -12.70 3.76 -14.89
N VAL A 316 -12.85 2.59 -14.25
CA VAL A 316 -12.26 1.34 -14.73
C VAL A 316 -12.84 0.94 -16.08
N ALA A 317 -14.16 1.03 -16.26
CA ALA A 317 -14.82 0.71 -17.53
C ALA A 317 -14.26 1.55 -18.69
N ARG A 318 -14.16 2.88 -18.52
CA ARG A 318 -13.57 3.77 -19.53
C ARG A 318 -12.11 3.47 -19.86
N GLU A 319 -11.30 3.14 -18.86
CA GLU A 319 -9.89 2.79 -19.12
C GLU A 319 -9.78 1.46 -19.89
N VAL A 320 -10.61 0.46 -19.55
CA VAL A 320 -10.68 -0.83 -20.27
C VAL A 320 -11.21 -0.64 -21.70
N GLU A 321 -12.19 0.22 -21.91
CA GLU A 321 -12.68 0.61 -23.25
C GLU A 321 -11.57 1.24 -24.08
N THR A 322 -10.87 2.22 -23.51
CA THR A 322 -9.74 2.90 -24.16
C THR A 322 -8.63 1.90 -24.52
N PHE A 323 -8.38 0.92 -23.65
CA PHE A 323 -7.47 -0.18 -23.92
C PHE A 323 -7.96 -1.05 -25.08
N CYS A 324 -9.24 -1.47 -25.10
CA CYS A 324 -9.79 -2.38 -26.11
C CYS A 324 -9.66 -1.84 -27.54
N PHE A 325 -9.86 -0.53 -27.73
CA PHE A 325 -9.79 0.14 -29.03
C PHE A 325 -8.42 0.73 -29.37
N ARG A 326 -7.39 0.53 -28.53
CA ARG A 326 -6.03 0.98 -28.83
C ARG A 326 -5.46 0.21 -30.02
N ARG A 327 -4.78 0.92 -30.93
CA ARG A 327 -4.05 0.30 -32.04
C ARG A 327 -3.01 -0.71 -31.51
N GLY A 328 -2.98 -1.90 -32.10
CA GLY A 328 -2.05 -2.98 -31.73
C GLY A 328 -2.55 -3.93 -30.63
N VAL A 329 -3.76 -3.73 -30.11
CA VAL A 329 -4.37 -4.69 -29.17
C VAL A 329 -4.96 -5.87 -29.94
N GLY A 330 -4.49 -7.08 -29.65
CA GLY A 330 -4.93 -8.30 -30.31
C GLY A 330 -6.30 -8.81 -29.83
N LEU A 331 -6.96 -9.65 -30.64
CA LEU A 331 -8.30 -10.21 -30.35
C LEU A 331 -8.38 -10.90 -28.98
N LYS A 332 -7.31 -11.59 -28.56
CA LYS A 332 -7.24 -12.25 -27.24
C LYS A 332 -7.36 -11.24 -26.08
N ALA A 333 -6.72 -10.09 -26.21
CA ALA A 333 -6.78 -9.03 -25.21
C ALA A 333 -8.15 -8.34 -25.19
N GLN A 334 -8.74 -8.11 -26.36
CA GLN A 334 -10.11 -7.60 -26.50
C GLN A 334 -11.14 -8.57 -25.89
N TYR A 335 -10.93 -9.88 -26.07
CA TYR A 335 -11.75 -10.91 -25.43
C TYR A 335 -11.69 -10.81 -23.90
N TYR A 336 -10.49 -10.68 -23.30
CA TYR A 336 -10.39 -10.48 -21.84
C TYR A 336 -11.06 -9.20 -21.37
N ALA A 337 -10.93 -8.10 -22.12
CA ALA A 337 -11.61 -6.84 -21.81
C ALA A 337 -13.14 -7.00 -21.85
N ALA A 338 -13.68 -7.64 -22.89
CA ALA A 338 -15.11 -7.90 -23.02
C ALA A 338 -15.63 -8.82 -21.90
N VAL A 339 -14.92 -9.91 -21.59
CA VAL A 339 -15.29 -10.82 -20.49
C VAL A 339 -15.27 -10.10 -19.14
N LEU A 340 -14.27 -9.25 -18.89
CA LEU A 340 -14.17 -8.47 -17.66
C LEU A 340 -15.36 -7.51 -17.53
N LEU A 341 -15.65 -6.72 -18.56
CA LEU A 341 -16.74 -5.74 -18.53
C LEU A 341 -18.12 -6.39 -18.41
N ASN A 342 -18.30 -7.61 -18.92
CA ASN A 342 -19.54 -8.38 -18.73
C ASN A 342 -19.77 -8.76 -17.26
N GLN A 343 -18.71 -8.92 -16.49
CA GLN A 343 -18.79 -9.32 -15.08
C GLN A 343 -18.99 -8.12 -14.14
N PHE A 344 -19.09 -6.89 -14.65
CA PHE A 344 -19.25 -5.71 -13.81
C PHE A 344 -20.62 -5.72 -13.11
N PRO A 345 -20.65 -5.64 -11.76
CA PRO A 345 -21.92 -5.62 -11.04
C PRO A 345 -22.65 -4.30 -11.29
N LEU A 346 -23.83 -4.39 -11.89
CA LEU A 346 -24.74 -3.26 -12.09
C LEU A 346 -25.62 -3.05 -10.84
N ASN A 347 -26.03 -1.81 -10.62
CA ASN A 347 -26.96 -1.41 -9.56
C ASN A 347 -28.03 -0.48 -10.13
N HIS A 348 -29.20 -0.42 -9.49
CA HIS A 348 -30.32 0.44 -9.91
C HIS A 348 -30.14 1.92 -9.51
N THR A 349 -28.89 2.38 -9.34
CA THR A 349 -28.62 3.80 -9.07
C THR A 349 -28.41 4.53 -10.40
N SER A 350 -28.54 5.86 -10.40
CA SER A 350 -28.28 6.67 -11.60
C SER A 350 -26.88 6.43 -12.19
N GLU A 351 -25.87 6.16 -11.35
CA GLU A 351 -24.53 5.80 -11.84
C GLU A 351 -24.47 4.39 -12.46
N GLY A 352 -25.30 3.46 -11.98
CA GLY A 352 -25.45 2.13 -12.56
C GLY A 352 -26.17 2.14 -13.91
N GLU A 353 -27.18 2.98 -14.08
CA GLU A 353 -27.83 3.22 -15.37
C GLU A 353 -26.85 3.79 -16.39
N LYS A 354 -26.05 4.79 -16.00
CA LYS A 354 -24.99 5.35 -16.85
C LYS A 354 -23.94 4.31 -17.24
N LEU A 355 -23.55 3.45 -16.29
CA LEU A 355 -22.62 2.35 -16.55
C LEU A 355 -23.23 1.34 -17.53
N ALA A 356 -24.50 0.97 -17.35
CA ALA A 356 -25.19 0.05 -18.25
C ALA A 356 -25.27 0.60 -19.68
N ALA A 357 -25.64 1.87 -19.84
CA ALA A 357 -25.65 2.55 -21.14
C ALA A 357 -24.25 2.54 -21.78
N GLN A 358 -23.21 2.89 -21.01
CA GLN A 358 -21.82 2.86 -21.47
C GLN A 358 -21.39 1.45 -21.93
N LEU A 359 -21.76 0.40 -21.19
CA LEU A 359 -21.43 -0.98 -21.56
C LEU A 359 -22.14 -1.40 -22.86
N VAL A 360 -23.40 -1.00 -23.06
CA VAL A 360 -24.12 -1.27 -24.31
C VAL A 360 -23.44 -0.59 -25.49
N GLU A 361 -23.08 0.69 -25.37
CA GLU A 361 -22.32 1.42 -26.39
C GLU A 361 -20.97 0.75 -26.70
N PHE A 362 -20.27 0.30 -25.66
CA PHE A 362 -19.02 -0.45 -25.80
C PHE A 362 -19.22 -1.74 -26.63
N TYR A 363 -20.20 -2.58 -26.30
CA TYR A 363 -20.42 -3.84 -27.03
C TYR A 363 -20.82 -3.59 -28.48
N PHE A 364 -21.66 -2.59 -28.77
CA PHE A 364 -21.96 -2.20 -30.15
C PHE A 364 -20.70 -1.73 -30.89
N SER A 365 -19.84 -0.95 -30.23
CA SER A 365 -18.57 -0.48 -30.81
C SER A 365 -17.61 -1.64 -31.11
N VAL A 366 -17.50 -2.62 -30.20
CA VAL A 366 -16.73 -3.84 -30.41
C VAL A 366 -17.31 -4.64 -31.59
N PHE A 367 -18.63 -4.80 -31.64
CA PHE A 367 -19.29 -5.51 -32.73
C PHE A 367 -19.04 -4.86 -34.09
N GLN A 368 -19.22 -3.53 -34.20
CA GLN A 368 -18.96 -2.79 -35.44
C GLN A 368 -17.50 -2.91 -35.88
N MET A 369 -16.56 -2.84 -34.93
CA MET A 369 -15.13 -3.00 -35.20
C MET A 369 -14.80 -4.41 -35.71
N LEU A 370 -15.34 -5.46 -35.07
CA LEU A 370 -15.14 -6.84 -35.51
C LEU A 370 -15.83 -7.12 -36.85
N HIS A 371 -17.02 -6.58 -37.09
CA HIS A 371 -17.74 -6.72 -38.34
C HIS A 371 -16.98 -6.05 -39.50
N LYS A 372 -16.48 -4.82 -39.30
CA LYS A 372 -15.66 -4.12 -40.29
C LYS A 372 -14.39 -4.92 -40.61
N ARG A 373 -13.70 -5.42 -39.60
CA ARG A 373 -12.51 -6.25 -39.77
C ARG A 373 -12.83 -7.55 -40.53
N SER A 374 -13.94 -8.22 -40.20
CA SER A 374 -14.37 -9.43 -40.89
C SER A 374 -14.72 -9.16 -42.36
N LYS A 375 -15.31 -7.99 -42.68
CA LYS A 375 -15.60 -7.58 -44.05
C LYS A 375 -14.31 -7.30 -44.83
N GLU A 376 -13.36 -6.58 -44.24
CA GLU A 376 -12.04 -6.34 -44.84
C GLU A 376 -11.26 -7.65 -45.06
N GLU A 377 -11.34 -8.61 -44.14
CA GLU A 377 -10.75 -9.94 -44.28
C GLU A 377 -11.43 -10.74 -45.41
N ALA A 378 -12.75 -10.62 -45.60
CA ALA A 378 -13.47 -11.26 -46.70
C ALA A 378 -13.18 -10.61 -48.07
N GLU A 379 -13.09 -9.28 -48.13
CA GLU A 379 -12.79 -8.53 -49.35
C GLU A 379 -11.32 -8.71 -49.79
N ASN A 380 -10.37 -8.69 -48.86
CA ASN A 380 -8.95 -8.92 -49.16
C ASN A 380 -8.62 -10.41 -49.36
N GLY A 381 -9.37 -11.32 -48.70
CA GLY A 381 -9.25 -12.76 -48.91
C GLY A 381 -9.85 -13.24 -50.23
N GLY A 382 -10.79 -12.50 -50.82
CA GLY A 382 -11.37 -12.76 -52.13
C GLY A 382 -10.43 -12.46 -53.31
N ALA A 383 -9.41 -11.62 -53.13
CA ALA A 383 -8.46 -11.26 -54.20
C ALA A 383 -7.33 -12.28 -54.40
N ALA A 384 -7.19 -13.28 -53.52
CA ALA A 384 -6.18 -14.34 -53.62
C ALA A 384 -6.77 -15.72 -53.96
N ALA A 385 -8.08 -15.80 -54.23
CA ALA A 385 -8.80 -17.05 -54.45
C ALA A 385 -9.35 -17.21 -55.89
N ASP A 386 -8.93 -16.36 -56.84
CA ASP A 386 -9.41 -16.40 -58.23
C ASP A 386 -8.25 -16.58 -59.24
N GLY A 387 -7.28 -17.42 -58.89
CA GLY A 387 -6.14 -17.71 -59.75
C GLY A 387 -5.23 -18.84 -59.25
N ASP A 388 -5.78 -20.03 -59.06
CA ASP A 388 -5.13 -21.33 -59.39
C ASP A 388 -5.96 -22.50 -58.84
N ASP A 389 -7.06 -22.82 -59.52
CA ASP A 389 -7.69 -24.14 -59.44
C ASP A 389 -7.25 -24.98 -60.65
N ALA A 390 -6.00 -25.47 -60.61
CA ALA A 390 -5.61 -26.68 -61.35
C ALA A 390 -4.29 -27.27 -60.81
N LYS A 391 -4.38 -28.49 -60.29
CA LYS A 391 -3.31 -29.45 -59.91
C LYS A 391 -2.62 -29.27 -58.56
N GLY A 392 -3.11 -30.08 -57.61
CA GLY A 392 -2.25 -31.09 -56.98
C GLY A 392 -2.10 -30.95 -55.47
N SER A 393 -2.85 -31.77 -54.72
CA SER A 393 -2.25 -32.70 -53.75
C SER A 393 -3.37 -33.50 -53.06
N LYS A 394 -3.55 -34.74 -53.54
CA LYS A 394 -4.03 -35.82 -52.69
C LYS A 394 -2.92 -36.09 -51.68
N ASP A 395 -3.02 -35.58 -50.46
CA ASP A 395 -2.57 -36.36 -49.30
C ASP A 395 -3.05 -35.77 -47.97
N LYS A 396 -3.21 -36.66 -46.98
CA LYS A 396 -3.63 -36.43 -45.58
C LYS A 396 -5.13 -36.32 -45.32
N LYS A 397 -5.83 -37.40 -45.68
CA LYS A 397 -6.97 -37.90 -44.91
C LYS A 397 -6.58 -39.21 -44.21
N GLN A 398 -5.84 -39.12 -43.10
CA GLN A 398 -5.67 -40.20 -42.13
C GLN A 398 -5.63 -39.59 -40.72
N ARG A 399 -6.71 -39.74 -39.94
CA ARG A 399 -7.01 -40.90 -39.09
C ARG A 399 -6.53 -40.63 -37.66
N TRP A 400 -7.37 -39.96 -36.87
CA TRP A 400 -7.33 -40.03 -35.41
C TRP A 400 -8.62 -40.73 -34.94
N ARG A 401 -8.52 -42.05 -34.73
CA ARG A 401 -9.45 -42.80 -33.90
C ARG A 401 -8.73 -44.00 -33.26
N ASP A 402 -8.78 -43.98 -31.94
CA ASP A 402 -8.73 -45.07 -30.97
C ASP A 402 -7.46 -45.91 -30.80
N GLY A 403 -7.04 -46.03 -29.53
CA GLY A 403 -5.99 -46.94 -29.10
C GLY A 403 -5.72 -46.88 -27.61
N ALA A 404 -6.67 -47.33 -26.80
CA ALA A 404 -6.46 -47.63 -25.39
C ALA A 404 -5.61 -48.91 -25.18
N LYS A 405 -4.95 -48.96 -24.02
CA LYS A 405 -4.39 -50.10 -23.24
C LYS A 405 -2.96 -50.63 -23.51
N LYS A 406 -2.18 -50.47 -22.41
CA LYS A 406 -1.30 -51.40 -21.68
C LYS A 406 -0.10 -52.05 -22.39
N GLY A 407 1.08 -51.73 -21.86
CA GLY A 407 2.18 -52.64 -21.57
C GLY A 407 2.64 -52.34 -20.15
#